data_AF-A0A522X4W6-F1
#
_entry.id   AF-A0A522X4W6-F1
#
_cell.length_a   1.000
_cell.length_b   1.000
_cell.length_c   1.000
_cell.angle_alpha   90.00
_cell.angle_beta   90.00
_cell.angle_gamma   90.00
#
_symmetry.space_group_name_H-M   'P 1'
#
loop_
_entity.id
_entity.type
_entity.pdbx_description
1 polymer ?
#
loop_
_entity_poly.entity_id
_entity_poly.type
_entity_poly.pdbx_seq_one_letter_code
_entity_poly.pdbx_strand_id
1 'polypeptide(L)' 'MKPLDPILISGREVMPIVEGGKGINVSNGESSGAWAAAGGVATFSGVNADLYDENGNRIDMVY' A
#
# COMPACT_ATOMS: atom_id res chain seq x y z
N MET A 1 -1.51 23.22 18.54
CA MET A 1 -1.84 21.85 18.03
C MET A 1 -1.15 20.84 18.93
N LYS A 2 -1.78 19.69 19.23
CA LYS A 2 -1.10 18.57 19.91
C LYS A 2 -0.41 17.70 18.85
N PRO A 3 0.85 17.27 19.07
CA PRO A 3 1.48 16.29 18.20
C PRO A 3 0.75 14.94 18.29
N LEU A 4 0.87 14.13 17.24
CA LEU A 4 0.45 12.73 17.25
C LEU A 4 1.59 11.89 17.79
N ASP A 5 1.29 11.00 18.73
CA ASP A 5 2.27 10.06 19.27
C ASP A 5 2.47 8.88 18.30
N PRO A 6 3.72 8.45 18.03
CA PRO A 6 3.99 7.24 17.27
C PRO A 6 3.37 5.99 17.90
N ILE A 7 3.08 5.00 17.07
CA ILE A 7 2.59 3.67 17.48
C ILE A 7 3.45 2.57 16.88
N LEU A 8 3.46 1.40 17.52
CA LEU A 8 4.17 0.22 17.03
C LEU A 8 3.22 -0.65 16.19
N ILE A 9 3.52 -0.83 14.91
CA ILE A 9 2.81 -1.74 14.00
C ILE A 9 3.82 -2.71 13.40
N SER A 10 3.57 -4.02 13.54
CA SER A 10 4.44 -5.09 13.00
C SER A 10 5.93 -4.92 13.32
N GLY A 11 6.25 -4.43 14.53
CA GLY A 11 7.62 -4.22 15.00
C GLY A 11 8.29 -2.93 14.50
N ARG A 12 7.55 -2.02 13.84
CA ARG A 12 8.05 -0.73 13.38
C ARG A 12 7.28 0.42 14.03
N GLU A 13 8.01 1.43 14.51
CA GLU A 13 7.42 2.68 14.98
C GLU A 13 6.99 3.53 13.78
N VAL A 14 5.72 3.94 13.78
CA VAL A 14 5.10 4.69 12.68
C VAL A 14 4.17 5.77 13.24
N MET A 15 3.91 6.81 12.46
CA MET A 15 2.82 7.75 12.79
C MET A 15 1.48 7.01 12.73
N PRO A 16 0.47 7.39 13.52
CA PRO A 16 -0.84 6.74 13.55
C PRO A 16 -1.70 7.16 12.33
N ILE A 17 -1.13 7.04 11.12
CA ILE A 17 -1.75 7.40 9.85
C ILE A 17 -1.59 6.21 8.90
N VAL A 18 -2.72 5.60 8.55
CA VAL A 18 -2.81 4.43 7.67
C VAL A 18 -3.45 4.86 6.36
N GLU A 19 -2.88 4.44 5.23
CA GLU A 19 -3.52 4.59 3.93
C GLU A 19 -4.79 3.72 3.90
N GLY A 20 -5.95 4.34 3.71
CA GLY A 20 -7.18 3.60 3.51
C GLY A 20 -7.15 2.76 2.23
N GLY A 21 -7.73 1.57 2.29
CA GLY A 21 -7.89 0.70 1.13
C GLY A 21 -8.69 1.42 0.05
N LYS A 22 -8.09 1.57 -1.13
CA LYS A 22 -8.77 2.06 -2.33
C LYS A 22 -9.47 0.87 -3.01
N GLY A 23 -10.32 1.15 -4.00
CA GLY A 23 -11.11 0.12 -4.70
C GLY A 23 -10.28 -1.02 -5.32
N ILE A 24 -10.96 -1.91 -6.04
CA ILE A 24 -10.34 -3.09 -6.67
C ILE A 24 -9.11 -2.68 -7.49
N ASN A 25 -7.95 -3.31 -7.22
CA ASN A 25 -6.64 -3.02 -7.84
C ASN A 25 -6.04 -1.61 -7.60
N VAL A 26 -6.74 -0.66 -6.97
CA VAL A 26 -6.21 0.72 -6.85
C VAL A 26 -5.10 0.86 -5.80
N SER A 27 -5.26 0.24 -4.63
CA SER A 27 -4.19 0.13 -3.63
C SER A 27 -3.29 -1.03 -4.01
N ASN A 28 -2.32 -0.78 -4.90
CA ASN A 28 -1.42 -1.79 -5.48
C ASN A 28 0.02 -1.63 -5.00
N GLY A 29 0.92 -2.47 -5.51
CA GLY A 29 2.33 -2.43 -5.11
C GLY A 29 2.99 -1.06 -5.31
N GLU A 30 2.59 -0.31 -6.34
CA GLU A 30 3.12 1.03 -6.62
C GLU A 30 2.64 2.07 -5.61
N SER A 31 1.32 2.24 -5.46
CA SER A 31 0.75 3.25 -4.57
C SER A 31 1.01 2.95 -3.09
N SER A 32 0.73 1.71 -2.67
CA SER A 32 0.95 1.25 -1.31
C SER A 32 2.44 1.23 -0.96
N GLY A 33 3.30 0.84 -1.91
CA GLY A 33 4.74 0.84 -1.74
C GLY A 33 5.29 2.25 -1.54
N ALA A 34 4.86 3.23 -2.35
CA ALA A 34 5.25 4.62 -2.22
C ALA A 34 4.85 5.20 -0.84
N TRP A 35 3.64 4.90 -0.36
CA TRP A 35 3.20 5.32 0.97
C TRP A 35 4.03 4.70 2.09
N ALA A 36 4.29 3.39 2.02
CA ALA A 36 5.12 2.70 3.00
C ALA A 36 6.58 3.21 3.00
N ALA A 37 7.13 3.54 1.82
CA ALA A 37 8.46 4.13 1.67
C ALA A 37 8.55 5.53 2.30
N ALA A 38 7.44 6.29 2.30
CA ALA A 38 7.34 7.58 3.00
C ALA A 38 7.21 7.45 4.54
N GLY A 39 7.22 6.23 5.08
CA GLY A 39 7.16 5.95 6.51
C GLY A 39 5.75 5.74 7.08
N GLY A 40 4.74 5.68 6.21
CA GLY A 40 3.37 5.34 6.60
C GLY A 40 3.10 3.84 6.62
N VAL A 41 1.89 3.46 7.04
CA VAL A 41 1.37 2.10 6.89
C VAL A 41 0.39 2.07 5.72
N ALA A 42 0.68 1.25 4.71
CA ALA A 42 -0.14 1.13 3.52
C ALA A 42 -1.11 -0.07 3.60
N THR A 43 -2.15 -0.03 2.78
CA THR A 43 -3.02 -1.20 2.53
C THR A 43 -2.86 -1.59 1.07
N PHE A 44 -3.00 -2.88 0.75
CA PHE A 44 -3.03 -3.34 -0.64
C PHE A 44 -4.31 -4.15 -0.89
N SER A 45 -4.79 -4.14 -2.13
CA SER A 45 -5.99 -4.86 -2.53
C SER A 45 -5.70 -6.35 -2.66
N GLY A 46 -6.41 -7.19 -1.91
CA GLY A 46 -6.37 -8.65 -2.06
C GLY A 46 -7.22 -9.18 -3.20
N VAL A 47 -7.94 -8.31 -3.92
CA VAL A 47 -8.83 -8.67 -5.03
C VAL A 47 -8.27 -8.06 -6.30
N ASN A 48 -8.14 -8.87 -7.34
CA ASN A 48 -7.64 -8.44 -8.66
C ASN A 48 -6.22 -7.86 -8.60
N ALA A 49 -5.27 -8.60 -8.02
CA ALA A 49 -3.87 -8.18 -7.92
C ALA A 49 -3.25 -7.93 -9.32
N ASP A 50 -2.22 -7.08 -9.36
CA ASP A 50 -1.43 -6.88 -10.59
C ASP A 50 -0.85 -8.21 -11.07
N LEU A 51 -1.03 -8.49 -12.36
CA LEU A 51 -0.50 -9.69 -13.00
C LEU A 51 0.77 -9.32 -13.78
N TYR A 52 1.77 -10.18 -13.72
CA TYR A 52 3.05 -9.99 -14.40
C TYR A 52 3.38 -11.22 -15.25
N ASP A 53 3.97 -11.01 -16.42
CA ASP A 53 4.50 -12.09 -17.26
C ASP A 53 5.84 -12.63 -16.71
N GLU A 54 6.39 -13.65 -17.38
CA GLU A 54 7.66 -14.28 -16.98
C GLU A 54 8.86 -13.32 -17.03
N ASN A 55 8.74 -12.21 -17.74
CA ASN A 55 9.78 -11.17 -17.84
C ASN A 55 9.57 -10.03 -16.83
N GLY A 56 8.52 -10.10 -16.00
CA GLY A 56 8.19 -9.06 -15.04
C GLY A 56 7.45 -7.87 -15.64
N ASN A 57 6.92 -7.96 -16.86
CA ASN A 57 6.08 -6.92 -17.43
C ASN A 57 4.66 -7.03 -16.88
N ARG A 58 4.06 -5.90 -16.52
CA ARG A 58 2.66 -5.86 -16.09
C ARG A 58 1.75 -6.25 -17.26
N ILE A 59 0.82 -7.16 -17.00
CA ILE A 59 -0.24 -7.56 -17.92
C ILE A 59 -1.44 -6.67 -17.67
N ASP A 60 -1.93 -6.02 -18.73
CA ASP A 60 -3.11 -5.16 -18.65
C ASP A 60 -4.37 -5.97 -18.34
N MET A 61 -5.11 -5.50 -17.34
CA MET A 61 -6.36 -6.10 -16.91
C MET A 61 -7.51 -5.49 -17.71
N VAL A 62 -8.21 -6.31 -18.50
CA VAL A 62 -9.40 -5.90 -19.25
C VAL A 62 -10.64 -6.26 -18.42
N TYR A 63 -11.50 -5.27 -18.14
CA TYR A 63 -12.70 -5.39 -17.31
C TYR A 63 -13.97 -5.09 -18.12
#